data_AF-A0A0S6XND8-F1
#
_entry.id   AF-A0A0S6XND8-F1
#
_cell.length_a   1.000
_cell.length_b   1.000
_cell.length_c   1.000
_cell.angle_alpha   90.00
_cell.angle_beta   90.00
_cell.angle_gamma   90.00
#
_symmetry.space_group_name_H-M   'P 1'
#
loop_
_entity.id
_entity.type
_entity.pdbx_description
1 polymer ?
#
loop_
_entity_poly.entity_id
_entity_poly.type
_entity_poly.pdbx_seq_one_letter_code
_entity_poly.pdbx_strand_id
1 'polypeptide(L)'
;MASATGQTGPDSLPEITFVSLPHKPTARLAVRYLAAQTASEDAPPTLVVFLNGMMTTAASWTTTIAQLLPSLPSKHNISLLTYDRYGQGESDRDPSDATSPDPSHGHNLLSSAEDLSHLVQHFSTPHQPRLILVGNSIGCALARVYAERFPARAPHALLLLDSILAHVNMLSLFPDPDASGFEPGSLPEGVTESGLRATRMFMAKVFDPANGSAEGLSRRDLASLLPRAGGPRLLLPGGKHGPLVTVVGHGSERFAAESAASGMDAASVLAYLQPCWERYNEELLLITSDQQGRRGIQAVGAGHFVQRDRPDIVTAELLTLLEKIGAV
;
A
#
# COMPACT_ATOMS: atom_id res chain seq x y z
N MET A 1 -13.68 8.53 31.91
CA MET A 1 -13.29 9.94 31.63
C MET A 1 -11.77 10.00 31.68
N ALA A 2 -11.11 9.81 30.54
CA ALA A 2 -9.65 9.88 30.44
C ALA A 2 -9.29 11.18 29.73
N SER A 3 -8.75 12.11 30.50
CA SER A 3 -8.05 13.30 30.02
C SER A 3 -6.59 12.91 29.78
N ALA A 4 -6.15 12.95 28.53
CA ALA A 4 -4.74 12.79 28.17
C ALA A 4 -4.42 13.72 27.00
N THR A 5 -4.26 15.02 27.29
CA THR A 5 -3.59 15.96 26.39
C THR A 5 -2.10 15.88 26.66
N GLY A 6 -1.43 14.91 26.05
CA GLY A 6 0.02 14.96 25.85
C GLY A 6 0.31 15.91 24.71
N GLN A 7 0.72 17.14 25.02
CA GLN A 7 1.25 18.07 24.02
C GLN A 7 2.64 17.58 23.60
N THR A 8 2.72 16.83 22.51
CA THR A 8 3.94 16.67 21.73
C THR A 8 4.14 17.95 20.91
N GLY A 9 5.39 18.43 20.79
CA GLY A 9 5.70 19.60 19.96
C GLY A 9 5.23 19.41 18.51
N PRO A 10 5.08 20.50 17.73
CA PRO A 10 4.49 20.48 16.39
C PRO A 10 5.22 19.59 15.36
N ASP A 11 6.43 19.10 15.69
CA ASP A 11 7.32 18.41 14.77
C ASP A 11 7.49 16.89 15.04
N SER A 12 6.83 16.32 16.06
CA SER A 12 6.95 14.88 16.36
C SER A 12 5.63 14.13 16.20
N LEU A 13 5.71 12.94 15.60
CA LEU A 13 4.57 12.02 15.52
C LEU A 13 4.04 11.69 16.93
N PRO A 14 2.72 11.52 17.09
CA PRO A 14 2.12 11.21 18.38
C PRO A 14 2.53 9.81 18.83
N GLU A 15 2.50 9.57 20.13
CA GLU A 15 2.81 8.25 20.68
C GLU A 15 1.88 7.15 20.12
N ILE A 16 2.39 5.92 20.13
CA ILE A 16 1.59 4.76 19.74
C ILE A 16 0.49 4.54 20.78
N THR A 17 -0.74 4.43 20.31
CA THR A 17 -1.87 3.97 21.11
C THR A 17 -2.38 2.64 20.56
N PHE A 18 -3.25 1.96 21.31
CA PHE A 18 -3.74 0.63 20.96
C PHE A 18 -5.26 0.63 20.81
N VAL A 19 -5.75 0.05 19.72
CA VAL A 19 -7.18 -0.07 19.42
C VAL A 19 -7.56 -1.54 19.27
N SER A 20 -8.55 -2.01 20.04
CA SER A 20 -9.22 -3.29 19.79
C SER A 20 -10.38 -3.09 18.84
N LEU A 21 -10.47 -3.90 17.79
CA LEU A 21 -11.60 -3.84 16.87
C LEU A 21 -12.78 -4.69 17.41
N PRO A 22 -14.05 -4.29 17.20
CA PRO A 22 -15.20 -4.99 17.77
C PRO A 22 -15.29 -6.47 17.40
N HIS A 23 -14.87 -6.85 16.19
CA HIS A 23 -14.88 -8.24 15.72
C HIS A 23 -13.62 -9.04 16.10
N LYS A 24 -12.60 -8.38 16.66
CA LYS A 24 -11.35 -8.98 17.16
C LYS A 24 -10.98 -8.41 18.53
N PRO A 25 -11.84 -8.56 19.57
CA PRO A 25 -11.65 -7.87 20.85
C PRO A 25 -10.43 -8.34 21.64
N THR A 26 -9.88 -9.52 21.32
CA THR A 26 -8.73 -10.14 22.01
C THR A 26 -7.37 -9.71 21.46
N ALA A 27 -7.33 -8.89 20.41
CA ALA A 27 -6.10 -8.41 19.79
C ALA A 27 -6.19 -6.91 19.50
N ARG A 28 -5.07 -6.22 19.62
CA ARG A 28 -4.97 -4.78 19.47
C ARG A 28 -4.11 -4.40 18.28
N LEU A 29 -4.52 -3.34 17.59
CA LEU A 29 -3.71 -2.66 16.59
C LEU A 29 -2.96 -1.50 17.24
N ALA A 30 -1.67 -1.41 16.96
CA ALA A 30 -0.84 -0.24 17.25
C ALA A 30 -1.13 0.86 16.22
N VAL A 31 -1.49 2.04 16.70
CA VAL A 31 -1.90 3.18 15.86
C VAL A 31 -1.22 4.46 16.29
N ARG A 32 -0.99 5.36 15.32
CA ARG A 32 -0.68 6.77 15.57
C ARG A 32 -1.73 7.59 14.86
N TYR A 33 -2.41 8.46 15.60
CA TYR A 33 -3.49 9.29 15.11
C TYR A 33 -3.17 10.76 15.38
N LEU A 34 -3.03 11.53 14.31
CA LEU A 34 -2.93 12.98 14.35
C LEU A 34 -4.31 13.55 14.05
N ALA A 35 -4.96 14.11 15.06
CA ALA A 35 -6.26 14.75 14.90
C ALA A 35 -6.13 16.07 14.13
N ALA A 36 -7.18 16.42 13.37
CA ALA A 36 -7.28 17.71 12.72
C ALA A 36 -7.13 18.89 13.71
N GLN A 37 -6.45 19.95 13.27
CA GLN A 37 -6.18 21.13 14.11
C GLN A 37 -7.40 22.03 14.30
N THR A 38 -8.37 21.99 13.37
CA THR A 38 -9.62 22.75 13.48
C THR A 38 -10.79 21.96 12.92
N ALA A 39 -11.86 21.83 13.70
CA ALA A 39 -13.19 21.50 13.18
C ALA A 39 -13.79 22.78 12.57
N SER A 40 -13.34 23.16 11.36
CA SER A 40 -14.08 24.16 10.59
C SER A 40 -15.42 23.54 10.19
N GLU A 41 -16.52 24.20 10.53
CA GLU A 41 -17.88 23.75 10.13
C GLU A 41 -18.07 23.80 8.60
N ASP A 42 -17.25 24.57 7.89
CA ASP A 42 -17.41 24.85 6.46
C ASP A 42 -16.80 23.78 5.54
N ALA A 43 -15.87 22.94 6.04
CA ALA A 43 -15.18 21.92 5.25
C ALA A 43 -15.36 20.51 5.84
N PRO A 44 -15.80 19.52 5.04
CA PRO A 44 -16.01 18.16 5.54
C PRO A 44 -14.68 17.56 6.02
N PRO A 45 -14.70 16.81 7.15
CA PRO A 45 -13.49 16.21 7.69
C PRO A 45 -12.86 15.26 6.68
N THR A 46 -11.53 15.23 6.66
CA THR A 46 -10.73 14.35 5.81
C THR A 46 -9.88 13.44 6.67
N LEU A 47 -9.90 12.15 6.38
CA LEU A 47 -9.03 11.16 7.02
C LEU A 47 -8.08 10.59 5.97
N VAL A 48 -6.78 10.72 6.21
CA VAL A 48 -5.74 10.06 5.42
C VAL A 48 -5.25 8.85 6.18
N VAL A 49 -5.32 7.66 5.57
CA VAL A 49 -4.83 6.42 6.17
C VAL A 49 -3.67 5.87 5.35
N PHE A 50 -2.57 5.58 6.03
CA PHE A 50 -1.36 5.02 5.42
C PHE A 50 -1.32 3.50 5.59
N LEU A 51 -1.16 2.76 4.49
CA LEU A 51 -1.24 1.31 4.41
C LEU A 51 0.13 0.71 4.05
N ASN A 52 0.78 0.09 5.03
CA ASN A 52 2.14 -0.42 4.91
C ASN A 52 2.26 -1.52 3.85
N GLY A 53 3.47 -1.73 3.32
CA GLY A 53 3.81 -2.94 2.57
C GLY A 53 3.94 -4.17 3.49
N MET A 54 4.21 -5.32 2.89
CA MET A 54 4.69 -6.48 3.64
C MET A 54 6.11 -6.21 4.15
N MET A 55 6.49 -6.76 5.31
CA MET A 55 7.81 -6.55 5.93
C MET A 55 8.12 -5.10 6.34
N THR A 56 7.13 -4.22 6.35
CA THR A 56 7.25 -2.83 6.80
C THR A 56 6.17 -2.53 7.83
N THR A 57 6.39 -1.48 8.63
CA THR A 57 5.48 -1.04 9.68
C THR A 57 5.01 0.39 9.40
N ALA A 58 4.09 0.88 10.23
CA ALA A 58 3.62 2.26 10.27
C ALA A 58 4.77 3.27 10.34
N ALA A 59 5.90 2.88 10.97
CA ALA A 59 7.09 3.72 11.08
C ALA A 59 7.67 4.12 9.71
N SER A 60 7.43 3.34 8.65
CA SER A 60 7.90 3.65 7.30
C SER A 60 7.31 4.95 6.72
N TRP A 61 6.22 5.46 7.29
CA TRP A 61 5.58 6.71 6.87
C TRP A 61 6.08 7.95 7.61
N THR A 62 6.94 7.78 8.63
CA THR A 62 7.34 8.87 9.53
C THR A 62 7.92 10.07 8.79
N THR A 63 8.86 9.84 7.88
CA THR A 63 9.50 10.92 7.12
C THR A 63 8.52 11.62 6.18
N THR A 64 7.62 10.86 5.54
CA THR A 64 6.57 11.44 4.68
C THR A 64 5.64 12.34 5.50
N ILE A 65 5.17 11.89 6.66
CA ILE A 65 4.27 12.68 7.50
C ILE A 65 4.98 13.93 8.07
N ALA A 66 6.24 13.79 8.50
CA ALA A 66 7.02 14.93 8.98
C ALA A 66 7.21 16.01 7.90
N GLN A 67 7.28 15.64 6.62
CA GLN A 67 7.33 16.59 5.50
C GLN A 67 5.96 17.17 5.12
N LEU A 68 4.90 16.37 5.26
CA LEU A 68 3.53 16.79 4.99
C LEU A 68 3.05 17.86 5.96
N LEU A 69 3.28 17.67 7.27
CA LEU A 69 2.69 18.53 8.32
C LEU A 69 2.99 20.03 8.14
N PRO A 70 4.24 20.47 7.87
CA PRO A 70 4.53 21.89 7.64
C PRO A 70 3.92 22.45 6.35
N SER A 71 3.52 21.59 5.42
CA SER A 71 2.92 21.97 4.14
C SER A 71 1.40 22.10 4.21
N LEU A 72 0.77 21.63 5.29
CA LEU A 72 -0.67 21.80 5.51
C LEU A 72 -0.97 23.24 5.98
N PRO A 73 -2.11 23.82 5.58
CA PRO A 73 -2.55 25.10 6.12
C PRO A 73 -2.65 25.05 7.65
N SER A 74 -2.30 26.13 8.35
CA SER A 74 -2.35 26.18 9.82
C SER A 74 -3.74 25.91 10.42
N LYS A 75 -4.79 26.04 9.62
CA LYS A 75 -6.15 25.59 9.94
C LYS A 75 -6.58 24.61 8.87
N HIS A 76 -6.67 23.33 9.24
CA HIS A 76 -7.09 22.26 8.35
C HIS A 76 -8.00 21.27 9.08
N ASN A 77 -8.92 20.65 8.35
CA ASN A 77 -9.81 19.58 8.83
C ASN A 77 -9.33 18.20 8.33
N ILE A 78 -8.03 17.93 8.51
CA ILE A 78 -7.37 16.71 8.02
C ILE A 78 -6.76 15.98 9.21
N SER A 79 -7.19 14.73 9.40
CA SER A 79 -6.58 13.80 10.34
C SER A 79 -5.71 12.80 9.58
N LEU A 80 -4.59 12.39 10.20
CA LEU A 80 -3.68 11.38 9.66
C LEU A 80 -3.68 10.14 10.56
N LEU A 81 -3.76 8.96 9.94
CA LEU A 81 -3.75 7.68 10.64
C LEU A 81 -2.72 6.74 10.03
N THR A 82 -1.75 6.31 10.83
CA THR A 82 -0.90 5.16 10.53
C THR A 82 -1.20 4.04 11.50
N TYR A 83 -1.11 2.80 11.06
CA TYR A 83 -1.26 1.65 11.94
C TYR A 83 -0.44 0.48 11.45
N ASP A 84 -0.07 -0.40 12.37
CA ASP A 84 0.47 -1.71 12.04
C ASP A 84 -0.68 -2.69 11.86
N ARG A 85 -0.72 -3.45 10.77
CA ARG A 85 -1.69 -4.55 10.64
C ARG A 85 -1.40 -5.62 11.69
N TYR A 86 -2.38 -6.47 11.97
CA TYR A 86 -2.15 -7.62 12.83
C TYR A 86 -0.93 -8.43 12.34
N GLY A 87 -0.05 -8.79 13.28
CA GLY A 87 1.21 -9.47 12.98
C GLY A 87 2.35 -8.56 12.49
N GLN A 88 2.15 -7.24 12.39
CA GLN A 88 3.20 -6.27 12.09
C GLN A 88 3.58 -5.43 13.32
N GLY A 89 4.85 -5.02 13.39
CA GLY A 89 5.32 -4.00 14.33
C GLY A 89 4.90 -4.26 15.77
N GLU A 90 4.17 -3.30 16.35
CA GLU A 90 3.70 -3.35 17.74
C GLU A 90 2.25 -3.90 17.85
N SER A 91 1.60 -4.24 16.75
CA SER A 91 0.27 -4.87 16.78
C SER A 91 0.35 -6.31 17.23
N ASP A 92 -0.69 -6.77 17.93
CA ASP A 92 -0.85 -8.19 18.26
C ASP A 92 -0.99 -9.03 16.96
N ARG A 93 -0.83 -10.36 17.05
CA ARG A 93 -1.16 -11.25 15.92
C ARG A 93 -2.65 -11.29 15.64
N ASP A 94 -3.02 -11.70 14.44
CA ASP A 94 -4.43 -11.88 14.11
C ASP A 94 -4.98 -13.05 14.94
N PRO A 95 -6.13 -12.88 15.64
CA PRO A 95 -6.75 -13.98 16.36
C PRO A 95 -7.00 -15.23 15.49
N SER A 96 -7.23 -15.08 14.18
CA SER A 96 -7.42 -16.25 13.30
C SER A 96 -6.14 -17.04 13.05
N ASP A 97 -4.95 -16.44 13.23
CA ASP A 97 -3.68 -17.14 13.06
C ASP A 97 -3.51 -18.25 14.10
N ALA A 98 -4.07 -18.08 15.30
CA ALA A 98 -3.96 -19.04 16.40
C ALA A 98 -4.71 -20.36 16.15
N THR A 99 -5.77 -20.31 15.33
CA THR A 99 -6.60 -21.48 14.99
C THR A 99 -6.38 -21.98 13.57
N SER A 100 -5.54 -21.29 12.78
CA SER A 100 -5.19 -21.71 11.43
C SER A 100 -4.29 -22.95 11.45
N PRO A 101 -4.53 -23.96 10.58
CA PRO A 101 -3.60 -25.05 10.34
C PRO A 101 -2.22 -24.57 9.88
N ASP A 102 -2.17 -23.40 9.24
CA ASP A 102 -0.96 -22.73 8.78
C ASP A 102 -1.00 -21.26 9.25
N PRO A 103 -0.43 -20.94 10.43
CA PRO A 103 -0.44 -19.59 10.98
C PRO A 103 0.27 -18.54 10.12
N SER A 104 1.16 -18.98 9.22
CA SER A 104 1.83 -18.08 8.27
C SER A 104 0.93 -17.61 7.12
N HIS A 105 -0.29 -18.15 7.06
CA HIS A 105 -1.39 -17.84 6.15
C HIS A 105 -2.73 -17.71 6.91
N GLY A 106 -2.70 -17.35 8.20
CA GLY A 106 -3.88 -17.39 9.07
C GLY A 106 -4.96 -16.37 8.75
N HIS A 107 -4.64 -15.33 8.00
CA HIS A 107 -5.60 -14.32 7.54
C HIS A 107 -5.25 -13.82 6.12
N ASN A 108 -6.13 -13.04 5.48
CA ASN A 108 -5.96 -12.60 4.09
C ASN A 108 -6.38 -11.13 3.86
N LEU A 109 -6.28 -10.64 2.62
CA LEU A 109 -6.65 -9.24 2.33
C LEU A 109 -8.13 -8.93 2.56
N LEU A 110 -9.02 -9.92 2.48
CA LEU A 110 -10.43 -9.69 2.81
C LEU A 110 -10.57 -9.37 4.30
N SER A 111 -10.01 -10.19 5.19
CA SER A 111 -10.05 -9.93 6.64
C SER A 111 -9.33 -8.61 6.99
N SER A 112 -8.18 -8.32 6.37
CA SER A 112 -7.48 -7.04 6.58
C SER A 112 -8.29 -5.84 6.09
N ALA A 113 -9.06 -5.96 5.01
CA ALA A 113 -9.96 -4.90 4.55
C ALA A 113 -11.11 -4.65 5.54
N GLU A 114 -11.61 -5.71 6.16
CA GLU A 114 -12.61 -5.61 7.23
C GLU A 114 -12.05 -4.93 8.48
N ASP A 115 -10.83 -5.27 8.86
CA ASP A 115 -10.09 -4.59 9.93
C ASP A 115 -9.94 -3.10 9.64
N LEU A 116 -9.50 -2.74 8.43
CA LEU A 116 -9.38 -1.36 7.98
C LEU A 116 -10.74 -0.64 8.02
N SER A 117 -11.82 -1.32 7.67
CA SER A 117 -13.19 -0.79 7.74
C SER A 117 -13.60 -0.42 9.16
N HIS A 118 -13.36 -1.30 10.13
CA HIS A 118 -13.66 -1.02 11.53
C HIS A 118 -12.74 0.06 12.10
N LEU A 119 -11.47 0.08 11.69
CA LEU A 119 -10.52 1.10 12.11
C LEU A 119 -10.90 2.50 11.58
N VAL A 120 -11.24 2.61 10.30
CA VAL A 120 -11.73 3.87 9.71
C VAL A 120 -12.98 4.35 10.46
N GLN A 121 -13.95 3.47 10.73
CA GLN A 121 -15.15 3.84 11.50
C GLN A 121 -14.82 4.35 12.91
N HIS A 122 -13.87 3.71 13.60
CA HIS A 122 -13.42 4.11 14.93
C HIS A 122 -12.96 5.58 14.96
N PHE A 123 -12.19 6.00 13.97
CA PHE A 123 -11.66 7.37 13.86
C PHE A 123 -12.57 8.35 13.09
N SER A 124 -13.72 7.86 12.59
CA SER A 124 -14.67 8.65 11.79
C SER A 124 -15.99 8.93 12.52
N THR A 125 -16.24 8.40 13.70
CA THR A 125 -17.54 8.58 14.37
C THR A 125 -17.63 9.99 14.99
N PRO A 126 -18.73 10.76 14.80
CA PRO A 126 -20.02 10.37 14.24
C PRO A 126 -20.24 10.66 12.73
N HIS A 127 -19.27 11.23 12.02
CA HIS A 127 -19.44 11.68 10.63
C HIS A 127 -18.44 11.03 9.68
N GLN A 128 -18.95 10.44 8.60
CA GLN A 128 -18.09 9.82 7.60
C GLN A 128 -17.21 10.88 6.88
N PRO A 129 -15.87 10.80 6.99
CA PRO A 129 -14.99 11.76 6.37
C PRO A 129 -14.81 11.48 4.88
N ARG A 130 -14.26 12.46 4.17
CA ARG A 130 -13.54 12.18 2.94
C ARG A 130 -12.34 11.29 3.28
N LEU A 131 -12.23 10.16 2.62
CA LEU A 131 -11.18 9.17 2.91
C LEU A 131 -10.12 9.20 1.81
N ILE A 132 -8.85 9.32 2.19
CA ILE A 132 -7.71 9.07 1.31
C ILE A 132 -6.98 7.84 1.83
N LEU A 133 -6.69 6.88 0.96
CA LEU A 133 -5.81 5.76 1.27
C LEU A 133 -4.49 5.92 0.53
N VAL A 134 -3.39 5.91 1.29
CA VAL A 134 -2.02 5.94 0.78
C VAL A 134 -1.41 4.57 1.00
N GLY A 135 -1.20 3.79 -0.04
CA GLY A 135 -0.70 2.42 0.07
C GLY A 135 0.68 2.26 -0.54
N ASN A 136 1.51 1.39 0.04
CA ASN A 136 2.72 0.89 -0.61
C ASN A 136 2.64 -0.63 -0.82
N SER A 137 3.12 -1.14 -1.96
CA SER A 137 3.21 -2.57 -2.22
C SER A 137 1.86 -3.29 -2.03
N ILE A 138 1.76 -4.28 -1.13
CA ILE A 138 0.50 -4.97 -0.79
C ILE A 138 -0.55 -4.04 -0.15
N GLY A 139 -0.15 -2.92 0.46
CA GLY A 139 -1.07 -1.90 0.94
C GLY A 139 -1.90 -1.27 -0.19
N CYS A 140 -1.38 -1.22 -1.41
CA CYS A 140 -2.14 -0.81 -2.60
C CYS A 140 -3.25 -1.81 -2.95
N ALA A 141 -2.95 -3.11 -2.86
CA ALA A 141 -3.94 -4.16 -3.06
C ALA A 141 -5.01 -4.12 -1.97
N LEU A 142 -4.62 -3.91 -0.71
CA LEU A 142 -5.55 -3.72 0.40
C LEU A 142 -6.50 -2.54 0.15
N ALA A 143 -6.00 -1.40 -0.31
CA ALA A 143 -6.82 -0.23 -0.63
C ALA A 143 -7.89 -0.53 -1.71
N ARG A 144 -7.52 -1.30 -2.73
CA ARG A 144 -8.42 -1.72 -3.82
C ARG A 144 -9.51 -2.68 -3.31
N VAL A 145 -9.12 -3.72 -2.56
CA VAL A 145 -10.05 -4.68 -1.95
C VAL A 145 -11.00 -3.98 -0.99
N TYR A 146 -10.50 -3.03 -0.18
CA TYR A 146 -11.32 -2.21 0.69
C TYR A 146 -12.38 -1.41 -0.07
N ALA A 147 -11.96 -0.70 -1.13
CA ALA A 147 -12.85 0.15 -1.91
C ALA A 147 -13.95 -0.65 -2.61
N GLU A 148 -13.63 -1.86 -3.09
CA GLU A 148 -14.61 -2.78 -3.69
C GLU A 148 -15.58 -3.35 -2.65
N ARG A 149 -15.07 -3.80 -1.50
CA ARG A 149 -15.86 -4.44 -0.46
C ARG A 149 -16.79 -3.47 0.29
N PHE A 150 -16.40 -2.20 0.38
CA PHE A 150 -17.12 -1.18 1.15
C PHE A 150 -17.49 0.05 0.29
N PRO A 151 -18.33 -0.08 -0.75
CA PRO A 151 -18.62 1.01 -1.70
C PRO A 151 -19.27 2.24 -1.05
N ALA A 152 -20.06 2.04 0.02
CA ALA A 152 -20.64 3.16 0.79
C ALA A 152 -19.59 4.01 1.52
N ARG A 153 -18.37 3.45 1.70
CA ARG A 153 -17.22 4.07 2.38
C ARG A 153 -15.99 4.09 1.48
N ALA A 154 -16.19 4.04 0.17
CA ALA A 154 -15.10 4.05 -0.79
C ALA A 154 -14.23 5.32 -0.60
N PRO A 155 -12.90 5.19 -0.74
CA PRO A 155 -12.01 6.33 -0.65
C PRO A 155 -12.33 7.34 -1.75
N HIS A 156 -12.15 8.62 -1.43
CA HIS A 156 -12.25 9.72 -2.38
C HIS A 156 -10.99 9.85 -3.23
N ALA A 157 -9.85 9.43 -2.68
CA ALA A 157 -8.58 9.39 -3.38
C ALA A 157 -7.73 8.18 -2.97
N LEU A 158 -6.93 7.70 -3.92
CA LEU A 158 -5.92 6.65 -3.75
C LEU A 158 -4.56 7.18 -4.19
N LEU A 159 -3.56 7.04 -3.32
CA LEU A 159 -2.15 7.20 -3.66
C LEU A 159 -1.47 5.83 -3.58
N LEU A 160 -1.19 5.24 -4.74
CA LEU A 160 -0.69 3.87 -4.87
C LEU A 160 0.82 3.90 -5.18
N LEU A 161 1.64 3.59 -4.18
CA LEU A 161 3.09 3.62 -4.26
C LEU A 161 3.64 2.22 -4.55
N ASP A 162 4.17 2.04 -5.75
CA ASP A 162 4.82 0.83 -6.22
C ASP A 162 4.07 -0.45 -5.83
N SER A 163 2.82 -0.53 -6.28
CA SER A 163 1.90 -1.61 -5.94
C SER A 163 2.51 -2.97 -6.25
N ILE A 164 2.26 -3.96 -5.39
CA ILE A 164 2.53 -5.35 -5.72
C ILE A 164 1.76 -5.74 -7.00
N LEU A 165 2.38 -6.57 -7.85
CA LEU A 165 1.73 -7.16 -9.02
C LEU A 165 0.71 -8.23 -8.57
N ALA A 166 -0.50 -7.80 -8.24
CA ALA A 166 -1.49 -8.64 -7.56
C ALA A 166 -2.01 -9.81 -8.42
N HIS A 167 -2.06 -9.62 -9.73
CA HIS A 167 -2.71 -10.53 -10.68
C HIS A 167 -1.79 -11.57 -11.33
N VAL A 168 -0.46 -11.53 -11.10
CA VAL A 168 0.50 -12.43 -11.75
C VAL A 168 1.39 -13.11 -10.73
N ASN A 169 1.81 -14.34 -11.06
CA ASN A 169 2.90 -14.97 -10.34
C ASN A 169 4.21 -14.33 -10.80
N MET A 170 4.87 -13.54 -9.94
CA MET A 170 6.10 -12.84 -10.30
C MET A 170 7.23 -13.78 -10.73
N LEU A 171 7.25 -15.02 -10.24
CA LEU A 171 8.23 -16.02 -10.67
C LEU A 171 8.07 -16.38 -12.16
N SER A 172 6.84 -16.41 -12.69
CA SER A 172 6.59 -16.79 -14.08
C SER A 172 6.99 -15.71 -15.09
N LEU A 173 7.43 -14.53 -14.63
CA LEU A 173 7.93 -13.46 -15.50
C LEU A 173 9.34 -13.78 -16.04
N PHE A 174 10.10 -14.62 -15.35
CA PHE A 174 11.47 -14.94 -15.70
C PHE A 174 11.53 -16.29 -16.44
N PRO A 175 12.13 -16.36 -17.64
CA PRO A 175 12.35 -17.63 -18.35
C PRO A 175 13.11 -18.63 -17.48
N ASP A 176 12.75 -19.91 -17.56
CA ASP A 176 13.42 -20.98 -16.82
C ASP A 176 14.61 -21.52 -17.62
N PRO A 177 15.86 -21.27 -17.18
CA PRO A 177 17.05 -21.77 -17.89
C PRO A 177 17.17 -23.30 -17.82
N ASP A 178 16.45 -23.97 -16.91
CA ASP A 178 16.52 -25.42 -16.72
C ASP A 178 15.37 -26.17 -17.45
N ALA A 179 14.50 -25.45 -18.18
CA ALA A 179 13.43 -26.06 -18.97
C ALA A 179 13.94 -26.63 -20.29
N SER A 180 13.34 -27.75 -20.75
CA SER A 180 13.79 -28.49 -21.95
C SER A 180 13.68 -27.72 -23.28
N GLY A 181 12.95 -26.61 -23.32
CA GLY A 181 12.80 -25.74 -24.49
C GLY A 181 13.43 -24.36 -24.31
N PHE A 182 14.34 -24.21 -23.35
CA PHE A 182 15.05 -22.95 -23.14
C PHE A 182 16.11 -22.74 -24.23
N GLU A 183 16.13 -21.55 -24.83
CA GLU A 183 17.02 -21.18 -25.93
C GLU A 183 18.04 -20.11 -25.46
N PRO A 184 19.27 -20.49 -25.06
CA PRO A 184 20.25 -19.56 -24.49
C PRO A 184 20.61 -18.37 -25.40
N GLY A 185 20.60 -18.58 -26.72
CA GLY A 185 20.91 -17.55 -27.71
C GLY A 185 19.86 -16.45 -27.85
N SER A 186 18.71 -16.57 -27.16
CA SER A 186 17.60 -15.61 -27.21
C SER A 186 17.59 -14.62 -26.04
N LEU A 187 18.58 -14.71 -25.13
CA LEU A 187 18.61 -13.88 -23.95
C LEU A 187 18.85 -12.39 -24.28
N PRO A 188 18.15 -11.47 -23.62
CA PRO A 188 18.42 -10.04 -23.71
C PRO A 188 19.85 -9.71 -23.28
N GLU A 189 20.34 -8.55 -23.73
CA GLU A 189 21.66 -8.06 -23.36
C GLU A 189 21.86 -8.03 -21.83
N GLY A 190 23.00 -8.54 -21.38
CA GLY A 190 23.37 -8.60 -19.96
C GLY A 190 22.70 -9.72 -19.15
N VAL A 191 21.64 -10.35 -19.66
CA VAL A 191 20.98 -11.47 -19.00
C VAL A 191 21.81 -12.75 -19.19
N THR A 192 22.03 -13.46 -18.09
CA THR A 192 22.75 -14.75 -18.08
C THR A 192 21.86 -15.86 -17.51
N GLU A 193 22.11 -17.10 -17.90
CA GLU A 193 21.41 -18.27 -17.34
C GLU A 193 21.58 -18.38 -15.82
N SER A 194 22.79 -18.12 -15.31
CA SER A 194 23.06 -18.12 -13.87
C SER A 194 22.32 -16.99 -13.17
N GLY A 195 22.26 -15.80 -13.77
CA GLY A 195 21.47 -14.67 -13.27
C GLY A 195 19.97 -14.95 -13.24
N LEU A 196 19.43 -15.58 -14.28
CA LEU A 196 18.03 -16.03 -14.30
C LEU A 196 17.75 -17.06 -13.21
N ARG A 197 18.62 -18.05 -13.03
CA ARG A 197 18.47 -19.07 -11.98
C ARG A 197 18.48 -18.44 -10.59
N ALA A 198 19.43 -17.54 -10.31
CA ALA A 198 19.50 -16.82 -9.04
C ALA A 198 18.24 -15.97 -8.79
N THR A 199 17.79 -15.23 -9.81
CA THR A 199 16.58 -14.40 -9.73
C THR A 199 15.34 -15.24 -9.47
N ARG A 200 15.17 -16.35 -10.20
CA ARG A 200 14.06 -17.29 -10.00
C ARG A 200 14.06 -17.90 -8.60
N MET A 201 15.22 -18.32 -8.10
CA MET A 201 15.33 -18.82 -6.72
C MET A 201 14.92 -17.78 -5.69
N PHE A 202 15.34 -16.52 -5.85
CA PHE A 202 14.93 -15.43 -4.97
C PHE A 202 13.41 -15.17 -5.05
N MET A 203 12.87 -15.06 -6.27
CA MET A 203 11.44 -14.83 -6.50
C MET A 203 10.59 -15.96 -5.92
N ALA A 204 10.98 -17.21 -6.12
CA ALA A 204 10.30 -18.36 -5.54
C ALA A 204 10.35 -18.33 -4.00
N LYS A 205 11.44 -17.86 -3.40
CA LYS A 205 11.57 -17.76 -1.94
C LYS A 205 10.72 -16.63 -1.34
N VAL A 206 10.59 -15.49 -2.03
CA VAL A 206 9.98 -14.28 -1.44
C VAL A 206 8.54 -14.07 -1.91
N PHE A 207 8.26 -14.33 -3.17
CA PHE A 207 7.02 -13.92 -3.84
C PHE A 207 6.10 -15.07 -4.24
N ASP A 208 6.51 -16.33 -4.07
CA ASP A 208 5.59 -17.46 -4.24
C ASP A 208 4.41 -17.32 -3.26
N PRO A 209 3.15 -17.29 -3.74
CA PRO A 209 1.98 -17.21 -2.88
C PRO A 209 1.86 -18.35 -1.86
N ALA A 210 2.50 -19.49 -2.10
CA ALA A 210 2.56 -20.61 -1.16
C ALA A 210 3.44 -20.32 0.06
N ASN A 211 4.34 -19.34 -0.02
CA ASN A 211 5.18 -18.94 1.10
C ASN A 211 4.43 -17.98 2.01
N GLY A 212 4.33 -18.38 3.27
CA GLY A 212 3.71 -17.57 4.31
C GLY A 212 4.61 -16.44 4.78
N SER A 213 4.03 -15.57 5.60
CA SER A 213 4.73 -14.43 6.16
C SER A 213 4.73 -14.47 7.68
N ALA A 214 5.70 -13.79 8.31
CA ALA A 214 5.70 -13.62 9.77
C ALA A 214 4.49 -12.81 10.26
N GLU A 215 3.91 -12.00 9.37
CA GLU A 215 2.67 -11.26 9.57
C GLU A 215 1.45 -12.18 9.67
N GLY A 216 1.48 -13.39 9.08
CA GLY A 216 0.32 -14.27 8.95
C GLY A 216 -0.59 -13.95 7.76
N LEU A 217 -0.31 -12.83 7.06
CA LEU A 217 -1.04 -12.40 5.89
C LEU A 217 -0.75 -13.31 4.68
N SER A 218 -1.78 -14.02 4.25
CA SER A 218 -1.77 -14.88 3.07
C SER A 218 -1.87 -14.07 1.78
N ARG A 219 -1.11 -14.50 0.78
CA ARG A 219 -1.18 -14.00 -0.61
C ARG A 219 -1.78 -15.02 -1.58
N ARG A 220 -2.19 -16.20 -1.10
CA ARG A 220 -2.65 -17.33 -1.94
C ARG A 220 -3.86 -16.97 -2.80
N ASP A 221 -4.73 -16.09 -2.31
CA ASP A 221 -5.95 -15.63 -2.98
C ASP A 221 -5.80 -14.28 -3.67
N LEU A 222 -4.63 -13.64 -3.63
CA LEU A 222 -4.43 -12.28 -4.12
C LEU A 222 -4.81 -12.12 -5.60
N ALA A 223 -4.40 -13.06 -6.45
CA ALA A 223 -4.73 -13.05 -7.87
C ALA A 223 -6.22 -13.32 -8.13
N SER A 224 -6.89 -14.07 -7.25
CA SER A 224 -8.34 -14.28 -7.34
C SER A 224 -9.12 -13.04 -6.92
N LEU A 225 -8.62 -12.30 -5.91
CA LEU A 225 -9.22 -11.05 -5.45
C LEU A 225 -9.01 -9.91 -6.45
N LEU A 226 -7.84 -9.83 -7.07
CA LEU A 226 -7.45 -8.78 -8.01
C LEU A 226 -6.90 -9.40 -9.30
N PRO A 227 -7.76 -10.02 -10.14
CA PRO A 227 -7.33 -10.79 -11.31
C PRO A 227 -6.83 -9.94 -12.48
N ARG A 228 -6.98 -8.61 -12.39
CA ARG A 228 -6.54 -7.66 -13.42
C ARG A 228 -5.95 -6.44 -12.74
N ALA A 229 -4.93 -5.84 -13.35
CA ALA A 229 -4.33 -4.61 -12.83
C ALA A 229 -5.35 -3.46 -12.80
N GLY A 230 -6.03 -3.20 -13.92
CA GLY A 230 -7.02 -2.13 -14.05
C GLY A 230 -8.41 -2.44 -13.49
N GLY A 231 -8.57 -3.47 -12.66
CA GLY A 231 -9.84 -3.84 -12.05
C GLY A 231 -9.73 -4.11 -10.54
N PRO A 232 -10.83 -4.12 -9.78
CA PRO A 232 -12.17 -3.71 -10.17
C PRO A 232 -12.25 -2.21 -10.49
N ARG A 233 -13.27 -1.80 -11.23
CA ARG A 233 -13.56 -0.37 -11.40
C ARG A 233 -14.20 0.15 -10.13
N LEU A 234 -13.54 1.11 -9.49
CA LEU A 234 -13.93 1.71 -8.24
C LEU A 234 -14.87 2.89 -8.48
N LEU A 235 -15.86 3.02 -7.60
CA LEU A 235 -16.86 4.07 -7.63
C LEU A 235 -16.90 4.76 -6.27
N LEU A 236 -17.06 6.07 -6.29
CA LEU A 236 -17.42 6.86 -5.11
C LEU A 236 -18.83 6.50 -4.63
N PRO A 237 -19.16 6.82 -3.37
CA PRO A 237 -20.53 6.76 -2.89
C PRO A 237 -21.47 7.51 -3.86
N GLY A 238 -22.54 6.84 -4.32
CA GLY A 238 -23.47 7.38 -5.31
C GLY A 238 -23.17 6.99 -6.77
N GLY A 239 -22.07 6.30 -7.05
CA GLY A 239 -21.90 5.45 -8.25
C GLY A 239 -21.62 6.15 -9.59
N LYS A 240 -21.50 7.49 -9.63
CA LYS A 240 -21.31 8.23 -10.88
C LYS A 240 -19.85 8.42 -11.28
N HIS A 241 -18.97 8.65 -10.30
CA HIS A 241 -17.55 8.95 -10.51
C HIS A 241 -16.69 7.98 -9.70
N GLY A 242 -15.49 7.69 -10.16
CA GLY A 242 -14.49 6.95 -9.40
C GLY A 242 -13.64 7.87 -8.51
N PRO A 243 -12.79 7.31 -7.64
CA PRO A 243 -11.85 8.09 -6.86
C PRO A 243 -10.80 8.78 -7.73
N LEU A 244 -10.16 9.80 -7.19
CA LEU A 244 -8.87 10.27 -7.72
C LEU A 244 -7.83 9.17 -7.49
N VAL A 245 -6.97 8.91 -8.47
CA VAL A 245 -5.96 7.85 -8.43
C VAL A 245 -4.63 8.41 -8.92
N THR A 246 -3.67 8.48 -8.01
CA THR A 246 -2.26 8.68 -8.34
C THR A 246 -1.51 7.36 -8.18
N VAL A 247 -0.81 6.92 -9.22
CA VAL A 247 0.09 5.76 -9.21
C VAL A 247 1.52 6.25 -9.31
N VAL A 248 2.36 5.86 -8.37
CA VAL A 248 3.78 6.21 -8.33
C VAL A 248 4.61 4.93 -8.42
N GLY A 249 5.24 4.68 -9.56
CA GLY A 249 6.17 3.56 -9.74
C GLY A 249 7.58 3.90 -9.25
N HIS A 250 8.38 2.87 -8.97
CA HIS A 250 9.81 3.03 -8.66
C HIS A 250 10.65 3.53 -9.85
N GLY A 251 11.86 4.01 -9.56
CA GLY A 251 12.89 4.28 -10.57
C GLY A 251 13.63 3.00 -10.95
N SER A 252 13.68 2.68 -12.24
CA SER A 252 14.21 1.41 -12.77
C SER A 252 15.64 1.10 -12.31
N GLU A 253 16.56 2.06 -12.43
CA GLU A 253 17.96 1.89 -12.03
C GLU A 253 18.13 1.60 -10.54
N ARG A 254 17.44 2.37 -9.68
CA ARG A 254 17.51 2.18 -8.23
C ARG A 254 16.90 0.84 -7.83
N PHE A 255 15.75 0.50 -8.39
CA PHE A 255 15.07 -0.77 -8.10
C PHE A 255 15.91 -1.97 -8.55
N ALA A 256 16.53 -1.92 -9.72
CA ALA A 256 17.44 -2.97 -10.19
C ALA A 256 18.67 -3.12 -9.29
N ALA A 257 19.26 -2.01 -8.83
CA ALA A 257 20.39 -2.03 -7.91
C ALA A 257 20.04 -2.64 -6.53
N GLU A 258 18.89 -2.28 -5.95
CA GLU A 258 18.42 -2.88 -4.69
C GLU A 258 18.05 -4.35 -4.84
N SER A 259 17.49 -4.71 -6.00
CA SER A 259 17.19 -6.10 -6.36
C SER A 259 18.47 -6.94 -6.43
N ALA A 260 19.53 -6.38 -7.03
CA ALA A 260 20.84 -7.03 -7.09
C ALA A 260 21.46 -7.23 -5.71
N ALA A 261 21.37 -6.23 -4.83
CA ALA A 261 21.81 -6.34 -3.44
C ALA A 261 21.05 -7.43 -2.65
N SER A 262 19.85 -7.79 -3.10
CA SER A 262 19.02 -8.85 -2.52
C SER A 262 19.30 -10.24 -3.10
N GLY A 263 20.19 -10.35 -4.11
CA GLY A 263 20.59 -11.60 -4.73
C GLY A 263 19.89 -11.93 -6.05
N MET A 264 19.14 -10.98 -6.63
CA MET A 264 18.64 -11.09 -8.01
C MET A 264 19.70 -10.59 -9.00
N ASP A 265 19.50 -10.87 -10.28
CA ASP A 265 20.31 -10.31 -11.36
C ASP A 265 19.66 -9.02 -11.90
N ALA A 266 20.42 -7.92 -11.89
CA ALA A 266 19.90 -6.61 -12.30
C ALA A 266 19.43 -6.60 -13.76
N ALA A 267 20.16 -7.25 -14.66
CA ALA A 267 19.78 -7.34 -16.07
C ALA A 267 18.46 -8.11 -16.24
N SER A 268 18.29 -9.22 -15.52
CA SER A 268 17.05 -9.99 -15.50
C SER A 268 15.86 -9.17 -14.99
N VAL A 269 16.05 -8.38 -13.92
CA VAL A 269 15.02 -7.48 -13.39
C VAL A 269 14.61 -6.44 -14.42
N LEU A 270 15.58 -5.76 -15.05
CA LEU A 270 15.32 -4.75 -16.08
C LEU A 270 14.66 -5.34 -17.33
N ALA A 271 15.05 -6.55 -17.74
CA ALA A 271 14.55 -7.18 -18.95
C ALA A 271 13.13 -7.75 -18.80
N TYR A 272 12.81 -8.36 -17.65
CA TYR A 272 11.59 -9.15 -17.49
C TYR A 272 10.59 -8.57 -16.50
N LEU A 273 11.06 -7.98 -15.40
CA LEU A 273 10.18 -7.49 -14.34
C LEU A 273 9.75 -6.04 -14.59
N GLN A 274 10.71 -5.17 -14.93
CA GLN A 274 10.47 -3.75 -15.13
C GLN A 274 9.34 -3.47 -16.15
N PRO A 275 9.33 -4.08 -17.36
CA PRO A 275 8.28 -3.77 -18.34
C PRO A 275 6.90 -4.28 -17.90
N CYS A 276 6.85 -5.37 -17.15
CA CYS A 276 5.61 -5.89 -16.57
C CYS A 276 5.06 -4.93 -15.50
N TRP A 277 5.95 -4.40 -14.65
CA TRP A 277 5.58 -3.49 -13.59
C TRP A 277 5.12 -2.12 -14.12
N GLU A 278 5.76 -1.61 -15.17
CA GLU A 278 5.36 -0.39 -15.86
C GLU A 278 3.96 -0.52 -16.45
N ARG A 279 3.71 -1.60 -17.21
CA ARG A 279 2.37 -1.88 -17.75
C ARG A 279 1.33 -2.01 -16.64
N TYR A 280 1.68 -2.67 -15.54
CA TYR A 280 0.78 -2.80 -14.39
C TYR A 280 0.41 -1.44 -13.80
N ASN A 281 1.38 -0.53 -13.66
CA ASN A 281 1.15 0.83 -13.16
C ASN A 281 0.27 1.65 -14.12
N GLU A 282 0.47 1.52 -15.43
CA GLU A 282 -0.40 2.14 -16.43
C GLU A 282 -1.84 1.63 -16.34
N GLU A 283 -2.01 0.31 -16.24
CA GLU A 283 -3.32 -0.31 -16.13
C GLU A 283 -4.02 0.02 -14.81
N LEU A 284 -3.29 0.20 -13.70
CA LEU A 284 -3.86 0.62 -12.41
C LEU A 284 -4.63 1.95 -12.52
N LEU A 285 -4.27 2.84 -13.44
CA LEU A 285 -5.02 4.08 -13.67
C LEU A 285 -6.44 3.81 -14.19
N LEU A 286 -6.71 2.62 -14.74
CA LEU A 286 -8.02 2.24 -15.26
C LEU A 286 -9.02 1.86 -14.16
N ILE A 287 -8.59 1.71 -12.90
CA ILE A 287 -9.50 1.39 -11.79
C ILE A 287 -10.51 2.54 -11.53
N THR A 288 -10.21 3.78 -11.91
CA THR A 288 -11.15 4.90 -11.79
C THR A 288 -11.81 5.25 -13.12
N SER A 289 -13.07 5.69 -13.10
CA SER A 289 -13.74 6.25 -14.29
C SER A 289 -13.36 7.69 -14.61
N ASP A 290 -12.78 8.41 -13.65
CA ASP A 290 -12.46 9.82 -13.78
C ASP A 290 -11.13 10.00 -14.51
N GLN A 291 -11.16 10.51 -15.75
CA GLN A 291 -9.96 10.77 -16.53
C GLN A 291 -9.11 11.91 -15.94
N GLN A 292 -9.74 12.91 -15.33
CA GLN A 292 -9.03 14.04 -14.69
C GLN A 292 -8.47 13.65 -13.32
N GLY A 293 -9.01 12.57 -12.76
CA GLY A 293 -8.56 11.93 -11.54
C GLY A 293 -7.35 11.02 -11.68
N ARG A 294 -6.86 10.72 -12.90
CA ARG A 294 -5.74 9.79 -13.13
C ARG A 294 -4.41 10.52 -13.20
N ARG A 295 -3.40 10.01 -12.49
CA ARG A 295 -2.02 10.47 -12.65
C ARG A 295 -1.02 9.32 -12.45
N GLY A 296 -0.18 9.06 -13.46
CA GLY A 296 0.95 8.12 -13.36
C GLY A 296 2.26 8.87 -13.28
N ILE A 297 3.15 8.46 -12.38
CA ILE A 297 4.46 9.09 -12.15
C ILE A 297 5.50 8.02 -11.88
N GLN A 298 6.73 8.29 -12.27
CA GLN A 298 7.88 7.50 -11.87
C GLN A 298 8.71 8.27 -10.84
N ALA A 299 8.94 7.65 -9.68
CA ALA A 299 9.81 8.18 -8.64
C ALA A 299 11.28 7.85 -8.95
N VAL A 300 11.89 8.62 -9.86
CA VAL A 300 13.31 8.46 -10.20
C VAL A 300 14.17 8.47 -8.93
N GLY A 301 15.08 7.50 -8.80
CA GLY A 301 15.93 7.34 -7.62
C GLY A 301 15.25 6.66 -6.42
N ALA A 302 13.98 6.26 -6.50
CA ALA A 302 13.33 5.39 -5.52
C ALA A 302 13.41 3.91 -5.93
N GLY A 303 13.59 3.02 -4.95
CA GLY A 303 13.30 1.59 -5.11
C GLY A 303 11.85 1.28 -4.79
N HIS A 304 11.59 0.06 -4.28
CA HIS A 304 10.23 -0.42 -3.98
C HIS A 304 9.53 0.39 -2.87
N PHE A 305 10.31 0.97 -1.95
CA PHE A 305 9.80 1.72 -0.81
C PHE A 305 9.85 3.22 -1.09
N VAL A 306 8.99 3.69 -2.00
CA VAL A 306 8.96 5.10 -2.46
C VAL A 306 8.80 6.09 -1.30
N GLN A 307 8.01 5.76 -0.29
CA GLN A 307 7.82 6.58 0.92
C GLN A 307 9.08 6.76 1.76
N ARG A 308 10.04 5.82 1.66
CA ARG A 308 11.35 5.89 2.33
C ARG A 308 12.35 6.65 1.47
N ASP A 309 12.39 6.36 0.17
CA ASP A 309 13.44 6.85 -0.72
C ASP A 309 13.14 8.25 -1.28
N ARG A 310 11.85 8.52 -1.57
CA ARG A 310 11.33 9.77 -2.13
C ARG A 310 10.08 10.26 -1.37
N PRO A 311 10.19 10.51 -0.05
CA PRO A 311 9.08 11.06 0.75
C PRO A 311 8.60 12.43 0.23
N ASP A 312 9.46 13.17 -0.48
CA ASP A 312 9.14 14.43 -1.13
C ASP A 312 8.09 14.27 -2.22
N ILE A 313 8.22 13.22 -3.06
CA ILE A 313 7.22 12.90 -4.09
C ILE A 313 5.90 12.51 -3.43
N VAL A 314 5.94 11.61 -2.43
CA VAL A 314 4.72 11.16 -1.75
C VAL A 314 3.98 12.34 -1.11
N THR A 315 4.71 13.27 -0.50
CA THR A 315 4.16 14.48 0.11
C THR A 315 3.51 15.40 -0.95
N ALA A 316 4.20 15.69 -2.05
CA ALA A 316 3.69 16.54 -3.12
C ALA A 316 2.41 15.95 -3.77
N GLU A 317 2.40 14.64 -4.00
CA GLU A 317 1.24 13.94 -4.56
C GLU A 317 0.04 13.91 -3.60
N LEU A 318 0.31 13.72 -2.31
CA LEU A 318 -0.75 13.75 -1.30
C LEU A 318 -1.35 15.16 -1.16
N LEU A 319 -0.54 16.22 -1.20
CA LEU A 319 -1.03 17.60 -1.23
C LEU A 319 -1.91 17.86 -2.45
N THR A 320 -1.46 17.42 -3.64
CA THR A 320 -2.26 17.52 -4.87
C THR A 320 -3.62 16.83 -4.75
N LEU A 321 -3.66 15.65 -4.12
CA LEU A 321 -4.92 14.93 -3.88
C LEU A 321 -5.81 15.67 -2.87
N LEU A 322 -5.23 16.20 -1.79
CA LEU A 322 -5.93 17.01 -0.80
C LEU A 322 -6.56 18.26 -1.42
N GLU A 323 -5.83 18.99 -2.26
CA GLU A 323 -6.33 20.16 -3.00
C GLU A 323 -7.50 19.76 -3.92
N LYS A 324 -7.33 18.69 -4.72
CA LYS A 324 -8.36 18.26 -5.68
C LYS A 324 -9.65 17.79 -5.03
N ILE A 325 -9.60 17.21 -3.83
CA ILE A 325 -10.82 16.87 -3.09
C ILE A 325 -11.39 18.07 -2.32
N GLY A 326 -10.70 19.22 -2.28
CA GLY A 326 -11.08 20.43 -1.55
C GLY A 326 -10.80 20.37 -0.04
N ALA A 327 -9.74 19.66 0.37
CA ALA A 327 -9.35 19.52 1.78
C ALA A 327 -8.31 20.55 2.25
N VAL A 328 -7.61 21.18 1.31
CA VAL A 328 -6.72 22.33 1.51
C VAL A 328 -6.95 23.37 0.41
#